data_AF-A7RLX9-F1
#
_entry.id   AF-A7RLX9-F1
#
_cell.length_a   1.000
_cell.length_b   1.000
_cell.length_c   1.000
_cell.angle_alpha   90.00
_cell.angle_beta   90.00
_cell.angle_gamma   90.00
#
_symmetry.space_group_name_H-M   'P 1'
#
loop_
_entity.id
_entity.type
_entity.pdbx_description
1 polymer ?
#
loop_
_entity_poly.entity_id
_entity_poly.type
_entity_poly.pdbx_seq_one_letter_code
_entity_poly.pdbx_strand_id
1 'polypeptide(L)'
;IRPLIDLLDIPFDNVQAFIEGTSDEVPKLPEKSVSVKRPVVDELFYLLADFYFKNKEFSKALKFYTHDVCVQPDRSDSWAAMALARKSRLENKLNACEPKSEGPIQKHSVAALRCFNRAMETDSTNSSILEEYGSLCYFLHSHASRQLKQ
;
A
#
# COMPACT_ATOMS: atom_id res chain seq x y z
N ILE A 1 -1.12 -23.19 -1.52
CA ILE A 1 -0.56 -21.86 -1.15
C ILE A 1 0.97 -21.90 -1.06
N ARG A 2 1.61 -22.84 -0.32
CA ARG A 2 3.08 -22.97 -0.29
C ARG A 2 3.77 -23.05 -1.68
N PRO A 3 3.26 -23.81 -2.67
CA PRO A 3 3.85 -23.84 -4.01
C PRO A 3 3.72 -22.53 -4.81
N LEU A 4 2.82 -21.62 -4.38
CA LEU A 4 2.67 -20.30 -4.98
C LEU A 4 3.65 -19.26 -4.41
N ILE A 5 4.19 -19.50 -3.22
CA ILE A 5 5.15 -18.58 -2.59
C ILE A 5 6.51 -18.66 -3.29
N ASP A 6 6.86 -19.84 -3.81
CA ASP A 6 8.07 -20.05 -4.61
C ASP A 6 8.02 -19.38 -6.00
N LEU A 7 6.85 -18.81 -6.36
CA LEU A 7 6.64 -18.01 -7.58
C LEU A 7 6.76 -16.50 -7.32
N LEU A 8 6.99 -16.06 -6.07
CA LEU A 8 7.20 -14.65 -5.78
C LEU A 8 8.56 -14.23 -6.31
N ASP A 9 8.56 -13.33 -7.29
CA ASP A 9 9.78 -12.81 -7.90
C ASP A 9 10.50 -11.83 -6.96
N ILE A 10 9.75 -11.22 -6.03
CA ILE A 10 10.24 -10.33 -4.98
C ILE A 10 9.89 -10.92 -3.61
N PRO A 11 10.84 -11.01 -2.67
CA PRO A 11 10.53 -11.43 -1.31
C PRO A 11 9.51 -10.50 -0.65
N PHE A 12 8.51 -11.10 0.01
CA PHE A 12 7.45 -10.35 0.72
C PHE A 12 8.01 -9.34 1.72
N ASP A 13 9.05 -9.73 2.46
CA ASP A 13 9.70 -8.89 3.46
C ASP A 13 10.35 -7.64 2.84
N ASN A 14 10.83 -7.71 1.59
CA ASN A 14 11.41 -6.55 0.90
C ASN A 14 10.33 -5.54 0.55
N VAL A 15 9.19 -6.01 0.03
CA VAL A 15 8.03 -5.16 -0.25
C VAL A 15 7.51 -4.54 1.05
N GLN A 16 7.41 -5.31 2.12
CA GLN A 16 6.96 -4.81 3.41
C GLN A 16 7.93 -3.78 3.99
N ALA A 17 9.24 -4.02 3.92
CA ALA A 17 10.26 -3.07 4.36
C ALA A 17 10.20 -1.74 3.58
N PHE A 18 9.99 -1.82 2.26
CA PHE A 18 9.73 -0.65 1.43
C PHE A 18 8.46 0.09 1.90
N ILE A 19 7.34 -0.61 2.07
CA ILE A 19 6.08 0.03 2.50
C ILE A 19 6.25 0.68 3.87
N GLU A 20 6.88 0.02 4.83
CA GLU A 20 6.98 0.48 6.22
C GLU A 20 7.98 1.61 6.43
N GLY A 21 8.83 1.91 5.45
CA GLY A 21 9.83 2.96 5.59
C GLY A 21 11.19 2.51 6.08
N THR A 22 11.44 1.20 6.18
CA THR A 22 12.70 0.65 6.68
C THR A 22 13.73 0.39 5.59
N SER A 23 13.30 0.34 4.32
CA SER A 23 14.16 0.32 3.13
C SER A 23 13.66 1.32 2.08
N ASP A 24 14.56 1.98 1.36
CA ASP A 24 14.22 2.84 0.22
C ASP A 24 14.30 2.11 -1.12
N GLU A 25 14.63 0.81 -1.09
CA GLU A 25 14.70 -0.01 -2.30
C GLU A 25 13.30 -0.24 -2.88
N VAL A 26 13.07 0.36 -4.04
CA VAL A 26 11.82 0.23 -4.78
C VAL A 26 11.68 -1.22 -5.27
N PRO A 27 10.56 -1.92 -4.97
CA PRO A 27 10.31 -3.26 -5.47
C PRO A 27 10.33 -3.30 -7.00
N LYS A 28 11.19 -4.14 -7.57
CA LYS A 28 11.36 -4.33 -9.01
C LYS A 28 11.57 -5.81 -9.32
N LEU A 29 11.07 -6.25 -10.47
CA LEU A 29 11.27 -7.62 -10.93
C LEU A 29 12.73 -7.87 -11.31
N PRO A 30 13.32 -9.03 -10.94
CA PRO A 30 14.59 -9.47 -11.50
C PRO A 30 14.53 -9.57 -13.03
N GLU A 31 15.59 -9.19 -13.75
CA GLU A 31 15.61 -9.21 -15.22
C GLU A 31 15.23 -10.58 -15.83
N LYS A 32 15.50 -11.67 -15.09
CA LYS A 32 15.21 -13.04 -15.50
C LYS A 32 13.72 -13.42 -15.43
N SER A 33 12.92 -12.74 -14.60
CA SER A 33 11.50 -13.06 -14.42
C SER A 33 10.57 -12.24 -15.32
N VAL A 34 11.07 -11.13 -15.91
CA VAL A 34 10.31 -10.24 -16.80
C VAL A 34 9.71 -10.98 -18.02
N SER A 35 10.31 -12.09 -18.45
CA SER A 35 9.86 -12.86 -19.62
C SER A 35 8.91 -14.03 -19.30
N VAL A 36 8.67 -14.34 -18.03
CA VAL A 36 7.85 -15.48 -17.61
C VAL A 36 6.42 -15.00 -17.30
N LYS A 37 5.51 -15.09 -18.27
CA LYS A 37 4.10 -14.77 -18.04
C LYS A 37 3.40 -15.90 -17.29
N ARG A 38 2.66 -15.57 -16.22
CA ARG A 38 1.86 -16.54 -15.44
C ARG A 38 0.43 -16.01 -15.29
N PRO A 39 -0.39 -16.00 -16.37
CA PRO A 39 -1.62 -15.22 -16.44
C PRO A 39 -2.61 -15.44 -15.29
N VAL A 40 -2.69 -16.67 -14.77
CA VAL A 40 -3.57 -16.99 -13.63
C VAL A 40 -2.98 -16.47 -12.31
N VAL A 41 -1.69 -16.63 -12.08
CA VAL A 41 -1.01 -16.19 -10.85
C VAL A 41 -0.93 -14.66 -10.81
N ASP A 42 -0.68 -14.05 -11.97
CA ASP A 42 -0.57 -12.61 -12.18
C ASP A 42 -1.88 -11.87 -11.80
N GLU A 43 -3.04 -12.52 -11.88
CA GLU A 43 -4.33 -11.94 -11.50
C GLU A 43 -4.87 -12.46 -10.16
N LEU A 44 -4.43 -13.63 -9.70
CA LEU A 44 -5.04 -14.31 -8.55
C LEU A 44 -4.97 -13.47 -7.27
N PHE A 45 -3.81 -12.89 -6.99
CA PHE A 45 -3.61 -12.10 -5.78
C PHE A 45 -4.39 -10.79 -5.83
N TYR A 46 -4.35 -10.08 -6.96
CA TYR A 46 -5.17 -8.89 -7.21
C TYR A 46 -6.67 -9.17 -7.00
N LEU A 47 -7.23 -10.19 -7.64
CA LEU A 47 -8.66 -10.50 -7.57
C LEU A 47 -9.10 -10.87 -6.15
N LEU A 48 -8.27 -11.65 -5.44
CA LEU A 48 -8.55 -12.02 -4.06
C LEU A 48 -8.46 -10.79 -3.13
N ALA A 49 -7.48 -9.92 -3.37
CA ALA A 49 -7.34 -8.68 -2.62
C ALA A 49 -8.52 -7.73 -2.85
N ASP A 50 -8.94 -7.55 -4.10
CA ASP A 50 -10.08 -6.72 -4.50
C ASP A 50 -11.39 -7.24 -3.92
N PHE A 51 -11.59 -8.57 -3.89
CA PHE A 51 -12.70 -9.19 -3.19
C PHE A 51 -12.73 -8.79 -1.70
N TYR A 52 -11.61 -8.91 -0.99
CA TYR A 52 -11.56 -8.52 0.42
C TYR A 52 -11.69 -7.01 0.63
N PHE A 53 -11.15 -6.21 -0.29
CA PHE A 53 -11.24 -4.76 -0.24
C PHE A 53 -12.69 -4.29 -0.35
N LYS A 54 -13.44 -4.82 -1.32
CA LYS A 54 -14.87 -4.53 -1.51
C LYS A 54 -15.73 -4.94 -0.31
N ASN A 55 -15.33 -5.99 0.40
CA ASN A 55 -15.97 -6.44 1.64
C ASN A 55 -15.48 -5.69 2.91
N LYS A 56 -14.66 -4.64 2.76
CA LYS A 56 -14.06 -3.86 3.86
C LYS A 56 -13.20 -4.69 4.82
N GLU A 57 -12.77 -5.88 4.39
CA GLU A 57 -11.83 -6.73 5.14
C GLU A 57 -10.38 -6.28 4.88
N PHE A 58 -10.07 -5.03 5.23
CA PHE A 58 -8.82 -4.37 4.83
C PHE A 58 -7.57 -5.13 5.25
N SER A 59 -7.54 -5.75 6.43
CA SER A 59 -6.36 -6.53 6.86
C SER A 59 -6.04 -7.68 5.90
N LYS A 60 -7.05 -8.36 5.36
CA LYS A 60 -6.88 -9.44 4.37
C LYS A 60 -6.52 -8.85 3.01
N ALA A 61 -7.24 -7.81 2.59
CA ALA A 61 -6.98 -7.11 1.32
C ALA A 61 -5.51 -6.65 1.23
N LEU A 62 -5.00 -5.99 2.28
CA LEU A 62 -3.62 -5.52 2.33
C LEU A 62 -2.61 -6.65 2.20
N LYS A 63 -2.85 -7.80 2.85
CA LYS A 63 -1.98 -8.96 2.73
C LYS A 63 -1.92 -9.47 1.29
N PHE A 64 -3.07 -9.61 0.63
CA PHE A 64 -3.12 -10.11 -0.73
C PHE A 64 -2.60 -9.12 -1.76
N TYR A 65 -2.87 -7.82 -1.62
CA TYR A 65 -2.22 -6.82 -2.48
C TYR A 65 -0.71 -6.75 -2.27
N THR A 66 -0.21 -7.02 -1.07
CA THR A 66 1.24 -7.09 -0.84
C THR A 66 1.84 -8.29 -1.59
N HIS A 67 1.16 -9.45 -1.60
CA HIS A 67 1.57 -10.58 -2.44
C HIS A 67 1.46 -10.27 -3.93
N ASP A 68 0.45 -9.50 -4.34
CA ASP A 68 0.25 -9.09 -5.73
C ASP A 68 1.46 -8.29 -6.24
N VAL A 69 1.89 -7.25 -5.50
CA VAL A 69 3.04 -6.45 -5.91
C VAL A 69 4.38 -7.17 -5.75
N CYS A 70 4.43 -8.33 -5.09
CA CYS A 70 5.61 -9.21 -5.12
C CYS A 70 5.75 -9.94 -6.47
N VAL A 71 4.66 -10.07 -7.23
CA VAL A 71 4.60 -10.68 -8.57
C VAL A 71 4.53 -9.61 -9.65
N GLN A 72 3.81 -8.52 -9.40
CA GLN A 72 3.60 -7.41 -10.32
C GLN A 72 3.81 -6.07 -9.62
N PRO A 73 5.07 -5.66 -9.37
CA PRO A 73 5.39 -4.44 -8.64
C PRO A 73 4.95 -3.15 -9.35
N ASP A 74 4.64 -3.23 -10.65
CA ASP A 74 4.22 -2.09 -11.47
C ASP A 74 2.70 -2.06 -11.71
N ARG A 75 1.90 -2.83 -10.95
CA ARG A 75 0.43 -2.74 -11.00
C ARG A 75 -0.03 -1.54 -10.16
N SER A 76 -0.37 -0.42 -10.82
CA SER A 76 -0.81 0.83 -10.17
C SER A 76 -2.02 0.61 -9.26
N ASP A 77 -3.02 -0.15 -9.71
CA ASP A 77 -4.25 -0.42 -8.98
C ASP A 77 -4.02 -1.07 -7.61
N SER A 78 -3.05 -1.99 -7.50
CA SER A 78 -2.71 -2.65 -6.24
C SER A 78 -2.09 -1.67 -5.24
N TRP A 79 -1.20 -0.78 -5.72
CA TRP A 79 -0.63 0.28 -4.89
C TRP A 79 -1.70 1.28 -4.44
N ALA A 80 -2.56 1.70 -5.36
CA ALA A 80 -3.67 2.61 -5.08
C ALA A 80 -4.63 2.02 -4.04
N ALA A 81 -5.09 0.78 -4.22
CA ALA A 81 -5.99 0.11 -3.27
C ALA A 81 -5.34 -0.06 -1.89
N MET A 82 -4.05 -0.42 -1.85
CA MET A 82 -3.29 -0.47 -0.59
C MET A 82 -3.20 0.89 0.11
N ALA A 83 -3.03 1.97 -0.65
CA ALA A 83 -2.99 3.32 -0.13
C ALA A 83 -4.35 3.73 0.46
N LEU A 84 -5.43 3.49 -0.27
CA LEU A 84 -6.81 3.77 0.16
C LEU A 84 -7.20 2.99 1.43
N ALA A 85 -6.90 1.69 1.49
CA ALA A 85 -7.15 0.89 2.69
C ALA A 85 -6.38 1.40 3.91
N ARG A 86 -5.13 1.85 3.72
CA ARG A 86 -4.32 2.45 4.81
C ARG A 86 -4.86 3.81 5.21
N LYS A 87 -5.20 4.67 4.24
CA LYS A 87 -5.83 5.97 4.46
C LYS A 87 -7.10 5.84 5.29
N SER A 88 -8.03 4.96 4.90
CA SER A 88 -9.29 4.74 5.63
C SER A 88 -9.06 4.32 7.09
N ARG A 89 -8.11 3.40 7.33
CA ARG A 89 -7.73 2.99 8.70
C ARG A 89 -7.09 4.13 9.50
N LEU A 90 -6.31 4.99 8.84
CA LEU A 90 -5.60 6.10 9.46
C LEU A 90 -6.55 7.24 9.81
N GLU A 91 -7.47 7.60 8.92
CA GLU A 91 -8.52 8.61 9.19
C GLU A 91 -9.37 8.23 10.40
N ASN A 92 -9.77 6.96 10.50
CA ASN A 92 -10.49 6.45 11.68
C ASN A 92 -9.69 6.65 12.98
N LYS A 93 -8.36 6.47 12.94
CA LYS A 93 -7.49 6.69 14.11
C LYS A 93 -7.29 8.18 14.42
N LEU A 94 -7.09 9.00 13.40
CA LEU A 94 -6.88 10.45 13.56
C LEU A 94 -8.13 11.13 14.12
N ASN A 95 -9.32 10.68 13.71
CA ASN A 95 -10.59 11.19 14.21
C ASN A 95 -10.88 10.78 15.66
N ALA A 96 -10.31 9.67 16.14
CA ALA A 96 -10.43 9.24 17.53
C ALA A 96 -9.65 10.12 18.52
N CYS A 97 -8.78 11.01 18.03
CA CYS A 97 -8.06 12.02 18.81
C CYS A 97 -7.31 11.45 20.04
N GLU A 98 -6.71 10.25 19.91
CA GLU A 98 -5.99 9.62 21.01
C GLU A 98 -4.61 10.28 21.25
N PRO A 99 -4.39 10.96 22.39
CA PRO A 99 -3.20 11.81 22.61
C PRO A 99 -1.88 11.03 22.84
N LYS A 100 -1.85 9.71 22.69
CA LYS A 100 -0.69 8.86 23.04
C LYS A 100 -0.22 7.91 21.94
N SER A 101 -0.61 8.11 20.69
CA SER A 101 -0.34 7.17 19.59
C SER A 101 0.55 7.71 18.46
N GLU A 102 1.41 8.69 18.72
CA GLU A 102 2.25 9.35 17.69
C GLU A 102 3.11 8.37 16.87
N GLY A 103 3.85 7.47 17.53
CA GLY A 103 4.70 6.49 16.84
C GLY A 103 3.92 5.57 15.88
N PRO A 104 2.83 4.93 16.34
CA PRO A 104 1.95 4.17 15.45
C PRO A 104 1.34 4.98 14.30
N ILE A 105 0.90 6.22 14.56
CA ILE A 105 0.33 7.11 13.53
C ILE A 105 1.38 7.38 12.45
N GLN A 106 2.60 7.79 12.83
CA GLN A 106 3.68 8.08 11.89
C GLN A 106 3.98 6.87 10.99
N LYS A 107 4.12 5.67 11.56
CA LYS A 107 4.38 4.45 10.78
C LYS A 107 3.26 4.15 9.78
N HIS A 108 2.01 4.31 10.19
CA HIS A 108 0.87 4.11 9.29
C HIS A 108 0.78 5.17 8.19
N SER A 109 1.13 6.42 8.51
CA SER A 109 1.22 7.51 7.54
C SER A 109 2.27 7.23 6.47
N VAL A 110 3.48 6.85 6.87
CA VAL A 110 4.57 6.51 5.94
C VAL A 110 4.12 5.40 4.99
N ALA A 111 3.52 4.33 5.52
CA ALA A 111 3.02 3.24 4.71
C ALA A 111 1.93 3.64 3.71
N ALA A 112 1.02 4.53 4.10
CA ALA A 112 -0.01 5.05 3.21
C ALA A 112 0.60 5.93 2.10
N LEU A 113 1.50 6.85 2.46
CA LEU A 113 2.14 7.79 1.53
C LEU A 113 3.02 7.09 0.51
N ARG A 114 3.80 6.08 0.93
CA ARG A 114 4.64 5.29 0.01
C ARG A 114 3.81 4.51 -1.01
N CYS A 115 2.68 3.95 -0.59
CA CYS A 115 1.75 3.30 -1.52
C CYS A 115 1.16 4.29 -2.53
N PHE A 116 0.75 5.49 -2.10
CA PHE A 116 0.27 6.53 -3.01
C PHE A 116 1.35 6.97 -4.00
N ASN A 117 2.58 7.20 -3.54
CA ASN A 117 3.69 7.60 -4.41
C ASN A 117 3.97 6.53 -5.49
N ARG A 118 4.00 5.24 -5.12
CA ARG A 118 4.19 4.17 -6.11
C ARG A 118 3.05 4.08 -7.12
N ALA A 119 1.81 4.29 -6.68
CA ALA A 119 0.67 4.32 -7.59
C ALA A 119 0.82 5.45 -8.63
N MET A 120 1.23 6.65 -8.20
CA MET A 120 1.41 7.82 -9.08
C MET A 120 2.65 7.74 -9.98
N GLU A 121 3.74 7.12 -9.51
CA GLU A 121 4.93 6.86 -10.34
C GLU A 121 4.61 5.94 -11.52
N THR A 122 3.68 5.01 -11.30
CA THR A 122 3.25 4.03 -12.31
C THR A 122 2.19 4.62 -13.24
N ASP A 123 1.20 5.32 -12.68
CA ASP A 123 0.14 5.99 -13.42
C ASP A 123 -0.13 7.38 -12.84
N SER A 124 0.51 8.39 -13.45
CA SER A 124 0.35 9.79 -13.06
C SER A 124 -0.94 10.43 -13.60
N THR A 125 -1.72 9.72 -14.41
CA THR A 125 -2.92 10.29 -15.06
C THR A 125 -4.18 10.14 -14.23
N ASN A 126 -4.14 9.30 -13.20
CA ASN A 126 -5.27 9.05 -12.32
C ASN A 126 -5.50 10.20 -11.33
N SER A 127 -6.35 11.16 -11.73
CA SER A 127 -6.69 12.33 -10.92
C SER A 127 -7.37 11.97 -9.60
N SER A 128 -8.14 10.87 -9.56
CA SER A 128 -8.83 10.42 -8.35
C SER A 128 -7.82 10.02 -7.26
N ILE A 129 -6.75 9.31 -7.62
CA ILE A 129 -5.71 8.93 -6.66
C ILE A 129 -4.94 10.16 -6.15
N LEU A 130 -4.72 11.16 -7.02
CA LEU A 130 -4.09 12.42 -6.62
C LEU A 130 -4.94 13.20 -5.61
N GLU A 131 -6.25 13.27 -5.82
CA GLU A 131 -7.19 13.89 -4.87
C GLU A 131 -7.15 13.18 -3.52
N GLU A 132 -7.19 11.85 -3.53
CA GLU A 132 -7.14 11.02 -2.33
C GLU A 132 -5.83 11.19 -1.55
N TYR A 133 -4.70 11.29 -2.27
CA TYR A 133 -3.39 11.58 -1.71
C TYR A 133 -3.34 12.97 -1.06
N GLY A 134 -3.83 14.00 -1.76
CA GLY A 134 -3.91 15.37 -1.25
C GLY A 134 -4.75 15.47 0.03
N SER A 135 -5.89 14.77 0.05
CA SER A 135 -6.76 14.67 1.22
C SER A 135 -6.04 14.02 2.42
N LEU A 136 -5.27 12.96 2.22
CA LEU A 136 -4.47 12.36 3.29
C LEU A 136 -3.40 13.33 3.83
N CYS A 137 -2.66 14.00 2.95
CA CYS A 137 -1.66 14.99 3.33
C CYS A 137 -2.28 16.11 4.18
N TYR A 138 -3.46 16.60 3.79
CA TYR A 138 -4.20 17.60 4.56
C TYR A 138 -4.58 17.08 5.95
N PHE A 139 -5.12 15.86 6.06
CA PHE A 139 -5.49 15.27 7.36
C PHE A 139 -4.29 15.14 8.30
N LEU A 140 -3.15 14.69 7.78
CA LEU A 140 -1.92 14.56 8.55
C LEU A 140 -1.38 15.91 9.02
N HIS A 141 -1.34 16.90 8.13
CA HIS A 141 -0.91 18.25 8.47
C HIS A 141 -1.84 18.88 9.53
N SER A 142 -3.15 18.75 9.35
CA SER A 142 -4.16 19.24 10.30
C SER A 142 -3.98 18.59 11.67
N HIS A 143 -3.77 17.27 11.73
CA HIS A 143 -3.49 16.57 12.97
C HIS A 143 -2.20 17.06 13.65
N ALA A 144 -1.08 17.13 12.92
CA ALA A 144 0.20 17.61 13.46
C ALA A 144 0.09 19.05 14.00
N SER A 145 -0.62 19.93 13.28
CA SER A 145 -0.84 21.32 13.72
C SER A 145 -1.64 21.39 15.03
N ARG A 146 -2.59 20.48 15.25
CA ARG A 146 -3.34 20.42 16.52
C ARG A 146 -2.46 19.95 17.68
N GLN A 147 -1.57 18.98 17.46
CA GLN A 147 -0.67 18.48 18.50
C GLN A 147 0.33 19.55 18.95
N LEU A 148 0.86 20.36 18.02
CA LEU A 148 1.80 21.45 18.35
C LEU A 148 1.18 22.61 19.17
N LYS A 149 -0.15 22.71 19.23
CA LYS A 149 -0.87 23.76 19.96
C LYS A 149 -1.34 23.33 21.36
N GLN A 150 -1.14 22.07 21.73
CA GLN A 150 -1.44 21.51 23.06
C GLN A 150 -0.20 21.61 23.95
#